data_AF-A0A954YDR8-F1
#
_entry.id   AF-A0A954YDR8-F1
#
_cell.length_a   1.000
_cell.length_b   1.000
_cell.length_c   1.000
_cell.angle_alpha   90.00
_cell.angle_beta   90.00
_cell.angle_gamma   90.00
#
_symmetry.space_group_name_H-M   'P 1'
#
loop_
_entity.id
_entity.type
_entity.pdbx_description
1 polymer ?
#
loop_
_entity_poly.entity_id
_entity_poly.type
_entity_poly.pdbx_seq_one_letter_code
_entity_poly.pdbx_strand_id
1 'polypeptide(L)'
;MEAEAVVSGRHADNVAPALLGGLILVRALEPMDLVRLPMPPELTVAVVTPALELNTKAARAALPAQVPLAEMVRGIANIAAFTAACYSQDLTLMARCFEPDPITEARAALIPGCREALAAAERAGALGSGISGSGPSL
;
A
#
# COMPACT_ATOMS: atom_id res chain seq x y z
N MET A 1 -10.62 -8.47 -14.07
CA MET A 1 -11.35 -9.15 -12.97
C MET A 1 -11.15 -10.66 -13.02
N GLU A 2 -11.56 -11.38 -14.08
CA GLU A 2 -11.36 -12.85 -14.14
C GLU A 2 -9.87 -13.26 -14.14
N ALA A 3 -9.02 -12.54 -14.88
CA ALA A 3 -7.57 -12.79 -14.88
C ALA A 3 -6.89 -12.51 -13.52
N GLU A 4 -7.38 -11.51 -12.77
CA GLU A 4 -6.85 -11.13 -11.45
C GLU A 4 -7.36 -12.07 -10.35
N ALA A 5 -8.61 -12.56 -10.48
CA ALA A 5 -9.17 -13.57 -9.59
C ALA A 5 -8.30 -14.85 -9.53
N VAL A 6 -7.68 -15.22 -10.64
CA VAL A 6 -6.81 -16.40 -10.76
C VAL A 6 -5.45 -16.21 -10.09
N VAL A 7 -4.92 -14.98 -10.05
CA VAL A 7 -3.55 -14.69 -9.57
C VAL A 7 -3.55 -14.13 -8.15
N SER A 8 -4.48 -13.24 -7.84
CA SER A 8 -4.54 -12.52 -6.59
C SER A 8 -5.93 -12.48 -5.94
N GLY A 9 -6.94 -13.19 -6.41
CA GLY A 9 -8.33 -13.02 -5.92
C GLY A 9 -8.96 -11.74 -6.50
N ARG A 10 -10.28 -11.55 -6.35
CA ARG A 10 -10.97 -10.37 -6.89
C ARG A 10 -10.58 -9.13 -6.09
N HIS A 11 -9.45 -8.53 -6.41
CA HIS A 11 -9.10 -7.18 -6.00
C HIS A 11 -9.26 -6.28 -7.22
N ALA A 12 -9.54 -5.00 -7.04
CA ALA A 12 -9.58 -4.02 -8.13
C ALA A 12 -8.52 -2.94 -7.94
N ASP A 13 -7.73 -3.04 -6.87
CA ASP A 13 -6.72 -2.09 -6.44
C ASP A 13 -5.51 -2.03 -7.39
N ASN A 14 -5.23 -3.08 -8.17
CA ASN A 14 -4.22 -3.07 -9.22
C ASN A 14 -4.81 -2.79 -10.61
N VAL A 15 -5.89 -3.50 -10.98
CA VAL A 15 -6.48 -3.35 -12.32
C VAL A 15 -7.12 -1.97 -12.53
N ALA A 16 -7.76 -1.39 -11.51
CA ALA A 16 -8.37 -0.07 -11.67
C ALA A 16 -7.35 1.04 -11.97
N PRO A 17 -6.27 1.24 -11.19
CA PRO A 17 -5.26 2.26 -11.53
C PRO A 17 -4.47 1.92 -12.81
N ALA A 18 -4.25 0.64 -13.14
CA ALA A 18 -3.60 0.27 -14.40
C ALA A 18 -4.41 0.67 -15.64
N LEU A 19 -5.75 0.62 -15.56
CA LEU A 19 -6.64 0.99 -16.66
C LEU A 19 -6.99 2.48 -16.67
N LEU A 20 -7.24 3.06 -15.49
CA LEU A 20 -7.78 4.42 -15.36
C LEU A 20 -6.68 5.47 -15.16
N GLY A 21 -5.50 5.06 -14.68
CA GLY A 21 -4.42 5.94 -14.27
C GLY A 21 -4.71 6.69 -12.97
N GLY A 22 -3.63 7.15 -12.32
CA GLY A 22 -3.70 7.90 -11.06
C GLY A 22 -3.92 7.02 -9.83
N LEU A 23 -4.38 7.65 -8.74
CA LEU A 23 -4.66 7.00 -7.46
C LEU A 23 -6.15 6.67 -7.36
N ILE A 24 -6.47 5.39 -7.18
CA ILE A 24 -7.85 4.89 -7.13
C ILE A 24 -8.13 4.25 -5.77
N LEU A 25 -9.17 4.74 -5.09
CA LEU A 25 -9.76 4.11 -3.91
C LEU A 25 -10.89 3.17 -4.36
N VAL A 26 -10.79 1.90 -3.99
CA VAL A 26 -11.83 0.89 -4.22
C VAL A 26 -12.77 0.84 -3.02
N ARG A 27 -13.98 1.43 -3.13
CA ARG A 27 -14.97 1.43 -2.04
C ARG A 27 -15.75 0.11 -1.99
N ALA A 28 -16.08 -0.45 -3.15
CA ALA A 28 -16.81 -1.69 -3.27
C ALA A 28 -16.47 -2.40 -4.59
N LEU A 29 -16.57 -3.73 -4.59
CA LEU A 29 -16.39 -4.56 -5.80
C LEU A 29 -17.72 -4.93 -6.44
N GLU A 30 -18.79 -5.05 -5.64
CA GLU A 30 -20.12 -5.50 -6.07
C GLU A 30 -21.24 -4.70 -5.37
N PRO A 31 -21.89 -3.73 -6.06
CA PRO A 31 -21.49 -3.21 -7.37
C PRO A 31 -20.11 -2.53 -7.31
N MET A 32 -19.40 -2.49 -8.45
CA MET A 32 -18.11 -1.82 -8.54
C MET A 32 -18.27 -0.34 -8.22
N ASP A 33 -17.52 0.14 -7.24
CA ASP A 33 -17.49 1.55 -6.85
C ASP A 33 -16.06 2.01 -6.58
N LEU A 34 -15.62 2.95 -7.41
CA LEU A 34 -14.26 3.44 -7.50
C LEU A 34 -14.27 4.96 -7.36
N VAL A 35 -13.37 5.47 -6.52
CA VAL A 35 -13.17 6.91 -6.33
C VAL A 35 -11.76 7.25 -6.77
N ARG A 36 -11.62 8.10 -7.80
CA ARG A 36 -10.31 8.65 -8.18
C ARG A 36 -9.93 9.77 -7.22
N LEU A 37 -8.80 9.62 -6.55
CA LEU A 37 -8.27 10.63 -5.65
C LEU A 37 -7.32 11.58 -6.42
N PRO A 38 -7.32 12.89 -6.08
CA PRO A 38 -6.29 13.79 -6.59
C PRO A 38 -4.91 13.38 -6.03
N MET A 39 -3.86 13.57 -6.82
CA MET A 39 -2.49 13.44 -6.34
C MET A 39 -1.80 14.81 -6.40
N PRO A 40 -1.09 15.22 -5.34
CA PRO A 40 -0.19 16.37 -5.42
C PRO A 40 0.78 16.20 -6.60
N PRO A 41 0.92 17.19 -7.49
CA PRO A 41 1.70 17.07 -8.73
C PRO A 41 3.20 16.88 -8.49
N GLU A 42 3.68 17.21 -7.28
CA GLU A 42 5.08 17.13 -6.88
C GLU A 42 5.48 15.73 -6.37
N LEU A 43 4.53 14.80 -6.23
CA LEU A 43 4.83 13.45 -5.77
C LEU A 43 5.62 12.66 -6.81
N THR A 44 6.74 12.12 -6.37
CA THR A 44 7.54 11.16 -7.13
C THR A 44 7.55 9.83 -6.40
N VAL A 45 7.39 8.73 -7.13
CA VAL A 45 7.46 7.37 -6.59
C VAL A 45 8.75 6.73 -7.10
N ALA A 46 9.59 6.28 -6.17
CA ALA A 46 10.75 5.44 -6.47
C ALA A 46 10.38 3.99 -6.16
N VAL A 47 10.59 3.09 -7.13
CA VAL A 47 10.31 1.65 -6.97
C VAL A 47 11.62 0.88 -7.03
N VAL A 48 11.86 0.02 -6.05
CA VAL A 48 13.02 -0.86 -6.01
C VAL A 48 12.56 -2.31 -6.02
N THR A 49 12.93 -3.05 -7.06
CA THR A 49 12.59 -4.47 -7.18
C THR A 49 13.83 -5.31 -6.92
N PRO A 50 13.93 -5.97 -5.74
CA PRO A 50 15.04 -6.89 -5.48
C PRO A 50 14.96 -8.11 -6.41
N ALA A 51 16.12 -8.70 -6.73
CA ALA A 51 16.20 -9.94 -7.49
C ALA A 51 15.82 -11.15 -6.61
N LEU A 52 14.57 -11.19 -6.18
CA LEU A 52 13.97 -12.21 -5.33
C LEU A 52 12.62 -12.58 -5.92
N GLU A 53 12.32 -13.87 -5.93
CA GLU A 53 10.97 -14.35 -6.25
C GLU A 53 10.26 -14.72 -4.95
N LEU A 54 9.17 -14.01 -4.66
CA LEU A 54 8.39 -14.20 -3.44
C LEU A 54 7.07 -14.87 -3.81
N ASN A 55 6.84 -16.07 -3.29
CA ASN A 55 5.62 -16.82 -3.56
C ASN A 55 4.41 -16.09 -2.97
N THR A 56 3.46 -15.68 -3.83
CA THR A 56 2.24 -14.95 -3.44
C THR A 56 1.38 -15.70 -2.42
N LYS A 57 1.41 -17.04 -2.41
CA LYS A 57 0.75 -17.84 -1.37
C LYS A 57 1.44 -17.70 -0.01
N ALA A 58 2.77 -17.67 0.02
CA ALA A 58 3.52 -17.46 1.26
C ALA A 58 3.28 -16.05 1.83
N ALA A 59 3.28 -15.02 0.98
CA ALA A 59 2.98 -13.65 1.38
C ALA A 59 1.55 -13.49 1.95
N ARG A 60 0.58 -14.25 1.45
CA ARG A 60 -0.79 -14.28 2.00
C ARG A 60 -0.86 -15.04 3.31
N ALA A 61 -0.20 -16.19 3.39
CA ALA A 61 -0.19 -17.03 4.58
C ALA A 61 0.51 -16.36 5.77
N ALA A 62 1.41 -15.40 5.50
CA ALA A 62 2.07 -14.61 6.54
C ALA A 62 1.16 -13.56 7.20
N LEU A 63 0.03 -13.19 6.56
CA LEU A 63 -0.84 -12.18 7.12
C LEU A 63 -1.49 -12.64 8.43
N PRO A 64 -1.61 -11.76 9.43
CA PRO A 64 -2.26 -12.10 10.68
C PRO A 64 -3.75 -12.40 10.42
N ALA A 65 -4.26 -13.46 11.04
CA ALA A 65 -5.68 -13.81 10.96
C ALA A 65 -6.58 -12.80 11.70
N GLN A 66 -6.02 -12.05 12.64
CA GLN A 66 -6.71 -11.06 13.46
C GLN A 66 -5.82 -9.83 13.64
N VAL A 67 -6.42 -8.66 13.61
CA VAL A 67 -5.76 -7.39 13.91
C VAL A 67 -6.40 -6.81 15.19
N PRO A 68 -5.60 -6.46 16.21
CA PRO A 68 -6.07 -5.72 17.37
C PRO A 68 -6.92 -4.51 16.98
N LEU A 69 -8.04 -4.28 17.69
CA LEU A 69 -8.94 -3.17 17.41
C LEU A 69 -8.22 -1.81 17.38
N ALA A 70 -7.27 -1.60 18.29
CA ALA A 70 -6.48 -0.36 18.34
C ALA A 70 -5.68 -0.12 17.04
N GLU A 71 -5.11 -1.17 16.45
CA GLU A 71 -4.35 -1.08 15.20
C GLU A 71 -5.29 -0.86 14.01
N MET A 72 -6.46 -1.51 14.00
CA MET A 72 -7.50 -1.27 13.00
C MET A 72 -7.98 0.19 13.02
N VAL A 73 -8.27 0.73 14.21
CA VAL A 73 -8.71 2.12 14.38
C VAL A 73 -7.63 3.09 13.88
N ARG A 74 -6.36 2.84 14.19
CA ARG A 74 -5.23 3.64 13.70
C ARG A 74 -5.09 3.57 12.18
N GLY A 75 -5.20 2.38 11.60
CA GLY A 75 -5.16 2.18 10.14
C GLY A 75 -6.27 2.94 9.42
N ILE A 76 -7.52 2.86 9.91
CA ILE A 76 -8.65 3.61 9.36
C ILE A 76 -8.40 5.13 9.47
N ALA A 77 -7.90 5.60 10.61
CA ALA A 77 -7.58 7.01 10.81
C ALA A 77 -6.52 7.50 9.81
N ASN A 78 -5.46 6.72 9.58
CA ASN A 78 -4.40 7.05 8.60
C ASN A 78 -4.94 7.03 7.16
N ILE A 79 -5.82 6.10 6.79
CA ILE A 79 -6.46 6.08 5.46
C ILE A 79 -7.35 7.32 5.25
N ALA A 80 -8.16 7.69 6.25
CA ALA A 80 -9.01 8.87 6.19
C ALA A 80 -8.17 10.16 6.11
N ALA A 81 -7.11 10.26 6.90
CA ALA A 81 -6.17 11.37 6.89
C ALA A 81 -5.40 11.48 5.57
N PHE A 82 -4.94 10.36 5.00
CA PHE A 82 -4.26 10.31 3.70
C PHE A 82 -5.20 10.78 2.59
N THR A 83 -6.45 10.33 2.61
CA THR A 83 -7.48 10.77 1.67
C THR A 83 -7.71 12.29 1.79
N ALA A 84 -7.82 12.82 3.01
CA ALA A 84 -7.93 14.26 3.23
C ALA A 84 -6.70 15.01 2.72
N ALA A 85 -5.49 14.49 2.96
CA ALA A 85 -4.22 15.05 2.51
C ALA A 85 -4.12 15.11 0.98
N CYS A 86 -4.65 14.12 0.26
CA CYS A 86 -4.76 14.15 -1.20
C CYS A 86 -5.56 15.37 -1.67
N TYR A 87 -6.72 15.64 -1.06
CA TYR A 87 -7.59 16.77 -1.44
C TYR A 87 -7.07 18.13 -0.98
N SER A 88 -6.45 18.20 0.20
CA SER A 88 -5.85 19.44 0.73
C SER A 88 -4.44 19.72 0.20
N GLN A 89 -3.85 18.77 -0.53
CA GLN A 89 -2.45 18.79 -0.96
C GLN A 89 -1.45 18.97 0.20
N ASP A 90 -1.81 18.51 1.40
CA ASP A 90 -0.95 18.60 2.59
C ASP A 90 0.03 17.42 2.65
N LEU A 91 1.23 17.63 2.09
CA LEU A 91 2.30 16.63 2.11
C LEU A 91 2.77 16.27 3.53
N THR A 92 2.62 17.18 4.50
CA THR A 92 3.02 16.91 5.89
C THR A 92 2.02 15.97 6.56
N LEU A 93 0.72 16.18 6.34
CA LEU A 93 -0.32 15.24 6.78
C LEU A 93 -0.16 13.90 6.09
N MET A 94 0.09 13.89 4.78
CA MET A 94 0.33 12.67 4.01
C MET A 94 1.48 11.85 4.59
N ALA A 95 2.61 12.48 4.88
CA ALA A 95 3.79 11.80 5.44
C ALA A 95 3.49 11.14 6.79
N ARG A 96 2.72 11.80 7.68
CA ARG A 96 2.32 11.22 8.98
C ARG A 96 1.42 9.99 8.87
N CYS A 97 0.80 9.74 7.71
CA CYS A 97 -0.06 8.57 7.51
C CYS A 97 0.72 7.29 7.25
N PHE A 98 2.01 7.40 6.89
CA PHE A 98 2.90 6.26 6.71
C PHE A 98 3.43 5.80 8.07
N GLU A 99 2.66 4.94 8.73
CA GLU A 99 3.04 4.32 9.99
C GLU A 99 3.15 2.80 9.84
N PRO A 100 4.00 2.13 10.65
CA PRO A 100 4.04 0.68 10.67
C PRO A 100 2.69 0.05 11.00
N ASP A 101 2.29 -0.93 10.19
CA ASP A 101 1.09 -1.72 10.39
C ASP A 101 1.39 -3.24 10.35
N PRO A 102 0.53 -4.08 10.96
CA PRO A 102 0.77 -5.52 11.07
C PRO A 102 0.88 -6.26 9.72
N ILE A 103 0.22 -5.76 8.68
CA ILE A 103 0.20 -6.37 7.34
C ILE A 103 1.55 -6.10 6.67
N THR A 104 2.01 -4.85 6.68
CA THR A 104 3.34 -4.48 6.14
C THR A 104 4.44 -5.21 6.90
N GLU A 105 4.35 -5.28 8.23
CA GLU A 105 5.33 -5.96 9.06
C GLU A 105 5.43 -7.47 8.76
N ALA A 106 4.28 -8.15 8.67
CA ALA A 106 4.25 -9.56 8.31
C ALA A 106 4.89 -9.86 6.94
N ARG A 107 4.73 -8.95 5.97
CA ARG A 107 5.34 -9.09 4.63
C ARG A 107 6.81 -8.72 4.63
N ALA A 108 7.20 -7.69 5.37
CA ALA A 108 8.60 -7.25 5.47
C ALA A 108 9.51 -8.37 5.98
N ALA A 109 9.01 -9.22 6.89
CA ALA A 109 9.74 -10.39 7.40
C ALA A 109 10.11 -11.41 6.31
N LEU A 110 9.43 -11.40 5.16
CA LEU A 110 9.69 -12.31 4.04
C LEU A 110 10.70 -11.75 3.02
N ILE A 111 11.02 -10.46 3.11
CA ILE A 111 11.87 -9.75 2.14
C ILE A 111 13.18 -9.40 2.85
N PRO A 112 14.30 -10.10 2.57
CA PRO A 112 15.60 -9.79 3.16
C PRO A 112 15.99 -8.31 2.96
N GLY A 113 16.38 -7.64 4.03
CA GLY A 113 16.76 -6.22 4.00
C GLY A 113 15.60 -5.23 3.86
N CYS A 114 14.33 -5.67 3.85
CA CYS A 114 13.19 -4.77 3.64
C CYS A 114 13.13 -3.64 4.66
N ARG A 115 13.18 -3.96 5.96
CA ARG A 115 13.13 -2.94 7.03
C ARG A 115 14.27 -1.93 6.91
N GLU A 116 15.46 -2.40 6.54
CA GLU A 116 16.64 -1.56 6.39
C GLU A 116 16.50 -0.62 5.20
N ALA A 117 15.96 -1.12 4.09
CA ALA A 117 15.67 -0.34 2.89
C ALA A 117 14.58 0.72 3.11
N LEU A 118 13.46 0.36 3.75
CA LEU A 118 12.39 1.30 4.11
C LEU A 118 12.92 2.41 5.03
N ALA A 119 13.63 2.05 6.09
CA ALA A 119 14.24 3.03 6.99
C ALA A 119 15.33 3.87 6.30
N ALA A 120 16.03 3.33 5.31
CA ALA A 120 17.01 4.09 4.52
C ALA A 120 16.32 5.13 3.62
N ALA A 121 15.17 4.77 3.02
CA ALA A 121 14.36 5.70 2.23
C ALA A 121 13.86 6.87 3.09
N GLU A 122 13.34 6.59 4.29
CA GLU A 122 12.92 7.63 5.23
C GLU A 122 14.08 8.54 5.66
N ARG A 123 15.24 7.97 5.99
CA ARG A 123 16.46 8.76 6.29
C ARG A 123 16.94 9.60 5.11
N ALA A 124 16.66 9.18 3.89
CA ALA A 124 16.98 9.91 2.67
C ALA A 124 15.94 11.02 2.35
N GLY A 125 14.89 11.17 3.16
CA GLY A 125 13.88 12.22 3.01
C GLY A 125 12.61 11.79 2.25
N ALA A 126 12.36 10.49 2.10
CA ALA A 126 11.09 10.02 1.57
C ALA A 126 9.92 10.45 2.48
N LEU A 127 8.82 10.92 1.88
CA LEU A 127 7.58 11.23 2.61
C LEU A 127 6.97 10.00 3.28
N GLY A 128 7.19 8.83 2.68
CA GLY A 128 6.72 7.54 3.15
C GLY A 128 7.43 6.44 2.38
N SER A 129 7.45 5.24 2.97
CA SER A 129 7.99 4.04 2.34
C SER A 129 7.10 2.85 2.67
N GLY A 130 7.06 1.84 1.81
CA GLY A 130 6.23 0.67 2.01
C GLY A 130 6.56 -0.47 1.07
N ILE A 131 5.76 -1.53 1.11
CA ILE A 131 5.86 -2.66 0.18
C ILE A 131 4.84 -2.44 -0.94
N SER A 132 5.29 -2.54 -2.20
CA SER A 132 4.39 -2.48 -3.35
C SER A 132 3.60 -3.78 -3.48
N GLY A 133 2.28 -3.70 -3.33
CA GLY A 133 1.38 -4.86 -3.36
C GLY A 133 1.78 -5.93 -2.33
N SER A 134 1.96 -7.17 -2.78
CA SER A 134 2.44 -8.27 -1.92
C SER A 134 3.97 -8.36 -1.78
N GLY A 135 4.72 -7.44 -2.40
CA GLY A 135 6.17 -7.52 -2.51
C GLY A 135 6.65 -8.47 -3.64
N PRO A 136 7.97 -8.58 -3.85
CA PRO A 136 9.03 -8.04 -2.99
C PRO A 136 9.48 -6.61 -3.33
N SER A 137 8.87 -5.97 -4.32
CA SER A 137 9.14 -4.56 -4.65
C SER A 137 8.76 -3.65 -3.49
N LEU A 138 9.59 -2.62 -3.28
CA LEU A 138 9.41 -1.54 -2.30
C LEU A 138 9.09 -0.24 -3.05
#